data_AF-A0A6N8KXH2-F1
#
_entry.id   AF-A0A6N8KXH2-F1
#
_cell.length_a   1.000
_cell.length_b   1.000
_cell.length_c   1.000
_cell.angle_alpha   90.00
_cell.angle_beta   90.00
_cell.angle_gamma   90.00
#
_symmetry.space_group_name_H-M   'P 1'
#
loop_
_entity.id
_entity.type
_entity.pdbx_description
1 polymer ?
#
loop_
_entity_poly.entity_id
_entity_poly.type
_entity_poly.pdbx_seq_one_letter_code
_entity_poly.pdbx_strand_id
1 'polypeptide(L)' 'MARKYIIKYYSKENFNANNFNRDAEDLAQEFRNDETIKSYKYLGIDPNPQEGDNIKVIFEYEVS' A
#
# COMPACT_ATOMS: atom_id res chain seq x y z
N MET A 1 -10.46 -16.07 -8.65
CA MET A 1 -9.85 -14.74 -8.49
C MET A 1 -10.42 -14.07 -7.27
N ALA A 2 -9.58 -13.90 -6.26
CA ALA A 2 -9.93 -13.25 -5.00
C ALA A 2 -9.21 -11.91 -4.91
N ARG A 3 -9.92 -10.85 -4.51
CA ARG A 3 -9.32 -9.54 -4.23
C ARG A 3 -8.90 -9.48 -2.77
N LYS A 4 -7.69 -9.01 -2.53
CA LYS A 4 -7.10 -8.85 -1.21
C LYS A 4 -6.60 -7.41 -1.04
N TYR A 5 -6.53 -6.97 0.22
CA TYR A 5 -6.09 -5.63 0.58
C TYR A 5 -4.86 -5.70 1.48
N ILE A 6 -3.88 -4.86 1.19
CA ILE A 6 -2.75 -4.58 2.09
C ILE A 6 -2.89 -3.15 2.58
N ILE A 7 -2.83 -3.01 3.91
CA ILE A 7 -2.92 -1.73 4.59
C ILE A 7 -1.57 -1.50 5.30
N LYS A 8 -0.90 -0.40 4.95
CA LYS A 8 0.29 0.07 5.67
C LYS A 8 -0.03 1.34 6.44
N TYR A 9 0.57 1.48 7.61
CA TYR A 9 0.45 2.66 8.47
C TYR A 9 1.82 3.31 8.57
N TYR A 10 1.88 4.61 8.30
CA TYR A 10 3.08 5.43 8.44
C TYR A 10 2.86 6.45 9.55
N SER A 11 3.86 6.75 10.38
CA SER A 11 3.71 7.88 11.31
C SER A 11 3.65 9.20 10.54
N LYS A 12 2.74 10.10 10.92
CA LYS A 12 2.54 11.39 10.25
C LYS A 12 3.79 12.28 10.29
N GLU A 13 4.61 12.15 11.33
CA GLU A 13 5.90 12.85 11.47
C GLU A 13 6.98 12.35 10.49
N ASN A 14 6.92 11.09 10.04
CA ASN A 14 7.87 10.50 9.08
C ASN A 14 7.30 10.35 7.66
N PHE A 15 6.05 10.77 7.45
CA PHE A 15 5.42 10.70 6.15
C PHE A 15 5.98 11.80 5.24
N ASN A 16 6.85 11.40 4.34
CA ASN A 16 7.34 12.21 3.24
C ASN A 16 6.94 11.52 1.93
N ALA A 17 6.53 12.30 0.93
CA ALA A 17 6.21 11.80 -0.41
C ALA A 17 7.33 10.91 -1.00
N ASN A 18 8.59 11.20 -0.68
CA ASN A 18 9.72 10.37 -1.11
C ASN A 18 9.74 8.98 -0.45
N ASN A 19 9.47 8.89 0.85
CA ASN A 19 9.40 7.60 1.56
C ASN A 19 8.21 6.79 1.06
N PHE A 20 7.05 7.45 0.91
CA PHE A 20 5.86 6.83 0.35
C PHE A 20 6.08 6.26 -1.05
N ASN A 21 6.68 7.04 -1.95
CA ASN A 21 6.93 6.59 -3.33
C ASN A 21 7.86 5.37 -3.34
N ARG A 22 8.89 5.36 -2.50
CA ARG A 22 9.79 4.23 -2.36
C ARG A 22 9.07 2.98 -1.84
N ASP A 23 8.29 3.10 -0.77
CA ASP A 23 7.56 1.95 -0.22
C ASP A 23 6.49 1.41 -1.19
N ALA A 24 5.88 2.29 -1.98
CA ALA A 24 4.95 1.90 -3.04
C ALA A 24 5.67 1.18 -4.19
N GLU A 25 6.89 1.60 -4.54
CA GLU A 25 7.74 0.94 -5.54
C GLU A 25 8.23 -0.43 -5.06
N ASP A 26 8.67 -0.53 -3.80
CA ASP A 26 9.08 -1.79 -3.17
C ASP A 26 7.91 -2.78 -3.16
N LEU A 27 6.70 -2.35 -2.74
CA LEU A 27 5.48 -3.17 -2.81
C LEU A 27 5.12 -3.58 -4.24
N ALA A 28 5.25 -2.66 -5.20
CA ALA A 28 4.98 -2.98 -6.61
C ALA A 28 5.97 -4.02 -7.15
N GLN A 29 7.24 -3.99 -6.72
CA GLN A 29 8.22 -5.02 -7.04
C GLN A 29 7.88 -6.36 -6.39
N GLU A 30 7.53 -6.36 -5.10
CA GLU A 30 7.07 -7.58 -4.40
C GLU A 30 5.89 -8.23 -5.13
N PHE A 31 4.90 -7.43 -5.54
CA PHE A 31 3.75 -7.94 -6.30
C PHE A 31 4.10 -8.44 -7.70
N ARG A 32 5.08 -7.85 -8.37
CA ARG A 32 5.55 -8.35 -9.68
C ARG A 32 6.32 -9.66 -9.56
N ASN A 33 7.00 -9.87 -8.44
CA ASN A 33 7.76 -11.09 -8.19
C ASN A 33 6.87 -12.26 -7.76
N ASP A 34 5.62 -12.01 -7.36
CA ASP A 34 4.66 -13.04 -6.96
C ASP A 34 3.80 -13.47 -8.17
N GLU A 35 4.08 -14.67 -8.71
CA GLU A 35 3.36 -15.24 -9.85
C GLU A 35 1.87 -15.51 -9.58
N THR A 36 1.44 -15.51 -8.31
CA THR A 36 0.04 -15.68 -7.94
C THR A 36 -0.76 -14.39 -8.11
N ILE A 37 -0.09 -13.23 -8.17
CA ILE A 37 -0.72 -11.92 -8.29
C ILE A 37 -0.92 -11.59 -9.77
N LYS A 38 -2.19 -11.46 -10.17
CA LYS A 38 -2.60 -11.10 -11.54
C LYS A 38 -2.53 -9.61 -11.80
N SER A 39 -2.88 -8.81 -10.79
CA SER A 39 -2.90 -7.36 -10.89
C SER A 39 -2.78 -6.72 -9.52
N TYR A 40 -2.26 -5.50 -9.48
CA TYR A 40 -2.26 -4.66 -8.29
C TYR A 40 -2.74 -3.25 -8.64
N LYS A 41 -3.43 -2.61 -7.70
CA LYS A 41 -3.96 -1.26 -7.83
C LYS A 41 -3.77 -0.51 -6.52
N TYR A 42 -3.19 0.67 -6.63
CA TYR A 42 -3.12 1.62 -5.54
C TYR A 42 -4.47 2.32 -5.37
N LEU A 43 -5.05 2.29 -4.15
CA LEU A 43 -6.38 2.84 -3.88
C LEU A 43 -6.37 4.23 -3.25
N GLY A 44 -5.28 4.62 -2.56
CA GLY A 44 -5.15 5.97 -2.00
C GLY A 44 -4.42 6.04 -0.66
N ILE A 45 -4.29 7.27 -0.18
CA ILE A 45 -3.82 7.62 1.17
C ILE A 45 -4.99 8.21 1.94
N ASP A 46 -5.20 7.72 3.15
CA ASP A 46 -6.01 8.41 4.16
C ASP A 46 -5.05 9.08 5.17
N PRO A 47 -4.90 10.42 5.11
CA PRO A 47 -3.98 11.16 5.97
C PRO A 47 -4.53 11.41 7.39
N ASN A 48 -5.79 11.06 7.67
CA ASN A 48 -6.42 11.19 8.99
C ASN A 48 -7.20 9.90 9.36
N PRO A 49 -6.53 8.74 9.47
CA PRO A 49 -7.17 7.55 9.98
C PRO A 49 -7.65 7.79 11.41
N GLN A 50 -8.84 7.29 11.74
CA GLN A 50 -9.49 7.49 13.04
C GLN A 50 -8.70 6.89 14.23
N GLU A 51 -7.61 6.15 13.99
CA GLU A 51 -6.73 5.56 15.00
C GLU A 51 -5.30 6.13 14.91
N GLY A 52 -5.01 7.10 15.79
CA GLY A 52 -3.67 7.64 16.02
C GLY A 52 -3.12 8.49 14.87
N ASP A 53 -2.07 9.28 15.16
CA ASP A 53 -1.38 10.17 14.22
C ASP A 53 -0.61 9.44 13.10
N ASN A 54 -1.21 8.41 12.52
CA ASN A 54 -0.66 7.64 11.42
C ASN A 54 -1.33 8.05 10.10
N ILE A 55 -0.75 7.63 8.99
CA ILE A 55 -1.28 7.79 7.64
C ILE A 55 -1.50 6.39 7.11
N LYS A 56 -2.73 6.12 6.67
CA LYS A 56 -3.14 4.81 6.20
C LYS A 56 -3.03 4.76 4.68
N VAL A 57 -2.32 3.77 4.18
CA VAL A 57 -2.13 3.55 2.75
C VAL A 57 -2.74 2.20 2.38
N ILE A 58 -3.55 2.19 1.32
CA ILE A 58 -4.32 1.01 0.91
C ILE A 58 -3.92 0.59 -0.51
N PHE A 59 -3.55 -0.68 -0.63
CA PHE A 59 -3.31 -1.35 -1.91
C PHE A 59 -4.32 -2.49 -2.06
N GLU A 60 -4.86 -2.65 -3.26
CA GLU A 60 -5.67 -3.81 -3.67
C GLU A 60 -4.85 -4.65 -4.64
N TYR A 61 -4.93 -5.96 -4.51
CA TYR A 61 -4.33 -6.88 -5.47
C TYR A 61 -5.24 -8.09 -5.71
N GLU A 62 -5.16 -8.63 -6.92
CA GLU A 62 -5.93 -9.79 -7.35
C GLU A 62 -5.03 -11.01 -7.43
N VAL A 63 -5.42 -12.08 -6.75
CA VAL A 63 -4.75 -13.38 -6.85
C VAL A 63 -5.56 -14.35 -7.72
N SER A 64 -4.88 -15.17 -8.51
CA SER A 64 -5.51 -16.22 -9.35
C SER A 64 -6.05 -17.38 -8.53
#